data_AF-A0A846CJ79-F1
#
_entry.id   AF-A0A846CJ79-F1
#
_cell.length_a   1.000
_cell.length_b   1.000
_cell.length_c   1.000
_cell.angle_alpha   90.00
_cell.angle_beta   90.00
_cell.angle_gamma   90.00
#
_symmetry.space_group_name_H-M   'P 1'
#
loop_
_entity.id
_entity.type
_entity.pdbx_description
1 polymer ?
#
loop_
_entity_poly.entity_id
_entity_poly.type
_entity_poly.pdbx_seq_one_letter_code
_entity_poly.pdbx_strand_id
1 'polypeptide(L)' 'MVLYLDSAIVTEARVASKFGWISGVTTNPTLLAKSDLSPEATLKELSEIVSGELYYQLTAIN' A
#
# COMPACT_ATOMS: atom_id res chain seq x y z
N MET A 1 -4.12 16.22 11.86
CA MET A 1 -3.28 15.01 11.87
C MET A 1 -3.79 14.09 10.77
N VAL A 2 -2.91 13.53 9.95
CA VAL A 2 -3.24 12.64 8.83
C VAL A 2 -2.61 11.30 9.12
N LEU A 3 -3.33 10.20 8.91
CA LEU A 3 -2.85 8.86 9.20
C LEU A 3 -2.72 8.06 7.91
N TYR A 4 -1.58 7.38 7.76
CA TYR A 4 -1.32 6.51 6.63
C TYR A 4 -1.09 5.08 7.13
N LEU A 5 -1.53 4.10 6.35
CA LEU A 5 -1.18 2.70 6.59
C LEU A 5 0.20 2.42 5.99
N ASP A 6 1.14 1.93 6.80
CA ASP A 6 2.47 1.51 6.32
C ASP A 6 2.51 -0.01 6.10
N SER A 7 1.96 -0.45 4.95
CA SER A 7 1.86 -1.86 4.61
C SER A 7 1.69 -2.08 3.11
N ALA A 8 2.13 -3.23 2.63
CA ALA A 8 1.87 -3.73 1.28
C ALA A 8 1.00 -5.01 1.27
N ILE A 9 0.31 -5.29 2.38
CA ILE A 9 -0.59 -6.44 2.51
C ILE A 9 -2.02 -6.00 2.22
N VAL A 10 -2.60 -6.54 1.14
CA VAL A 10 -3.92 -6.16 0.62
C VAL A 10 -5.03 -6.38 1.65
N THR A 11 -4.94 -7.44 2.46
CA THR A 11 -5.93 -7.74 3.50
C THR A 11 -5.89 -6.71 4.64
N GLU A 12 -4.72 -6.25 5.04
CA GLU A 12 -4.55 -5.18 6.03
C GLU A 12 -5.13 -3.86 5.51
N ALA A 13 -4.83 -3.50 4.26
CA ALA A 13 -5.40 -2.30 3.62
C ALA A 13 -6.93 -2.33 3.56
N ARG A 14 -7.51 -3.50 3.25
CA ARG A 14 -8.98 -3.69 3.22
C ARG A 14 -9.63 -3.57 4.59
N VAL A 15 -8.95 -3.99 5.65
CA VAL A 15 -9.43 -3.80 7.03
C VAL A 15 -9.30 -2.34 7.43
N ALA A 16 -8.13 -1.73 7.17
CA ALA A 16 -7.84 -0.35 7.53
C ALA A 16 -8.77 0.66 6.84
N SER A 17 -9.11 0.44 5.56
CA SER A 17 -10.02 1.34 4.81
C SER A 17 -11.42 1.38 5.41
N LYS A 18 -11.89 0.26 6.00
CA LYS A 18 -13.22 0.19 6.65
C LYS A 18 -13.32 1.02 7.92
N PHE A 19 -12.20 1.33 8.58
CA PHE A 19 -12.22 2.16 9.78
C PHE A 19 -12.42 3.65 9.45
N GLY A 20 -12.18 4.08 8.20
CA GLY A 20 -12.50 5.44 7.73
C GLY A 20 -11.61 6.59 8.24
N TRP A 21 -10.43 6.28 8.79
CA TRP A 21 -9.50 7.25 9.40
C TRP A 21 -8.10 7.27 8.77
N ILE A 22 -7.83 6.37 7.82
CA ILE A 22 -6.60 6.41 7.01
C ILE A 22 -6.83 7.27 5.76
N SER A 23 -5.84 8.06 5.40
CA SER A 23 -5.86 8.97 4.24
C SER A 23 -5.01 8.48 3.07
N GLY A 24 -4.35 7.32 3.22
CA GLY A 24 -3.52 6.73 2.18
C GLY A 24 -2.68 5.56 2.70
N VAL A 25 -1.76 5.10 1.85
CA VAL A 25 -0.86 3.97 2.12
C VAL A 25 0.58 4.36 1.76
N THR A 26 1.53 4.02 2.62
CA THR A 26 2.96 4.06 2.32
C THR A 26 3.50 2.66 2.10
N THR A 27 4.32 2.49 1.07
CA THR A 27 5.02 1.23 0.78
C THR A 27 6.51 1.49 0.56
N ASN A 28 7.29 0.41 0.58
CA ASN A 28 8.68 0.39 0.18
C ASN A 28 9.01 -1.01 -0.37
N PRO A 29 10.17 -1.22 -1.00
CA PRO A 29 10.53 -2.50 -1.62
C PRO A 29 10.51 -3.67 -0.62
N THR A 30 10.91 -3.43 0.64
CA THR A 30 10.88 -4.45 1.69
C THR A 30 9.46 -4.87 2.07
N LEU A 31 8.50 -3.94 2.11
CA LEU A 31 7.09 -4.26 2.34
C LEU A 31 6.49 -4.98 1.13
N LEU A 32 6.73 -4.48 -0.08
CA LEU A 32 6.23 -5.08 -1.32
C LEU A 32 6.76 -6.51 -1.51
N ALA A 33 8.01 -6.79 -1.12
CA ALA A 33 8.58 -8.13 -1.15
C ALA A 33 7.91 -9.14 -0.18
N LYS A 34 7.13 -8.67 0.78
CA LYS A 34 6.33 -9.52 1.69
C LYS A 34 4.92 -9.77 1.17
N SER A 35 4.52 -9.13 0.08
CA SER A 35 3.22 -9.33 -0.54
C SER A 35 3.19 -10.67 -1.28
N ASP A 36 2.04 -11.34 -1.29
CA ASP A 36 1.84 -12.57 -2.08
C ASP A 36 1.73 -12.31 -3.59
N LEU A 37 1.62 -11.04 -3.98
CA LEU A 37 1.49 -10.59 -5.36
C LEU A 37 2.79 -9.94 -5.86
N SER A 38 2.90 -9.76 -7.18
CA SER A 38 3.97 -8.92 -7.73
C SER A 38 3.81 -7.47 -7.24
N PRO A 39 4.89 -6.69 -7.11
CA PRO A 39 4.80 -5.30 -6.66
C PRO A 39 3.79 -4.45 -7.45
N GLU A 40 3.73 -4.64 -8.78
CA GLU A 40 2.76 -3.95 -9.64
C GLU A 40 1.31 -4.33 -9.30
N ALA A 41 1.03 -5.63 -9.16
CA ALA A 41 -0.30 -6.12 -8.81
C ALA A 41 -0.71 -5.66 -7.41
N THR A 42 0.21 -5.70 -6.43
CA THR A 42 -0.02 -5.19 -5.08
C THR A 42 -0.38 -3.71 -5.11
N LEU A 43 0.40 -2.87 -5.80
CA LEU A 43 0.13 -1.43 -5.89
C LEU A 43 -1.22 -1.14 -6.55
N LYS A 44 -1.56 -1.89 -7.61
CA LYS A 44 -2.87 -1.77 -8.27
C LYS A 44 -4.01 -2.09 -7.30
N GLU A 45 -3.97 -3.23 -6.61
CA GLU A 45 -4.99 -3.61 -5.62
C GLU A 45 -5.11 -2.57 -4.49
N LEU A 46 -3.98 -2.06 -3.98
CA LEU A 46 -3.99 -1.03 -2.94
C LEU A 46 -4.66 0.26 -3.43
N SER A 47 -4.43 0.66 -4.69
CA SER A 47 -5.04 1.84 -5.30
C SER A 47 -6.56 1.72 -5.48
N GLU A 48 -7.08 0.50 -5.61
CA GLU A 48 -8.51 0.23 -5.71
C GLU A 48 -9.19 0.18 -4.33
N ILE A 49 -8.45 -0.16 -3.27
CA ILE A 49 -8.97 -0.29 -1.90
C ILE A 49 -8.99 1.03 -1.13
N VAL A 50 -7.95 1.84 -1.30
CA VAL A 50 -7.76 3.09 -0.54
C VAL A 50 -7.85 4.26 -1.50
N SER A 51 -8.90 5.07 -1.36
CA SER A 51 -9.18 6.24 -2.21
C SER A 51 -8.22 7.43 -2.01
N GLY A 52 -7.13 7.22 -1.27
CA GLY A 52 -6.16 8.22 -0.87
C GLY A 52 -4.84 8.10 -1.62
N GLU A 53 -3.81 8.79 -1.13
CA GLU A 53 -2.49 8.73 -1.74
C GLU A 53 -1.85 7.35 -1.53
N LEU A 54 -1.19 6.82 -2.56
CA LEU A 54 -0.40 5.60 -2.53
C LEU A 54 1.05 5.92 -2.86
N TYR A 55 1.93 5.79 -1.86
CA TYR A 55 3.36 6.04 -2.02
C TYR A 55 4.11 4.73 -2.27
N TYR A 56 5.04 4.76 -3.22
CA TYR A 56 5.98 3.67 -3.50
C TYR A 56 7.36 4.24 -3.86
N GLN A 57 8.40 3.41 -3.74
CA GLN A 57 9.78 3.82 -4.03
C GLN A 57 10.26 3.21 -5.34
N LEU A 58 10.93 4.02 -6.15
CA LEU A 58 11.60 3.53 -7.34
C LEU A 58 12.85 2.73 -6.95
N THR A 59 13.13 1.69 -7.72
CA THR A 59 14.39 0.95 -7.66
C THR A 59 15.16 1.20 -8.96
N ALA A 60 16.48 1.36 -8.84
CA ALA A 60 17.34 1.39 -10.01
C ALA A 60 17.58 -0.04 -10.51
N ILE A 61 17.71 -0.19 -11.82
CA ILE A 61 18.29 -1.40 -12.41
C ILE A 61 19.80 -1.16 -12.39
N ASN A 62 20.57 -2.02 -11.70
CA ASN A 62 22.02 -2.02 -11.82
C ASN A 62 22.44 -2.59 -13.18
#